data_AF-A0A956BHC9-F1
#
_entry.id   AF-A0A956BHC9-F1
#
_cell.length_a   1.000
_cell.length_b   1.000
_cell.length_c   1.000
_cell.angle_alpha   90.00
_cell.angle_beta   90.00
_cell.angle_gamma   90.00
#
_symmetry.space_group_name_H-M   'P 1'
#
loop_
_entity.id
_entity.type
_entity.pdbx_description
1 polymer ?
#
loop_
_entity_poly.entity_id
_entity_poly.type
_entity_poly.pdbx_seq_one_letter_code
_entity_poly.pdbx_strand_id
1 'polypeptide(L)'
;MPATTTNPKTDQSIRLTPNATLRWDALDGDWREAWFRLAAEKRNQAEPTRRYWQAIAERYLTRLCHIPAQAESLDVGFLTPAERDALVLSAPPMEGGEYLSSEVLHLLWTALDEWVKEQVFETALLSDFLERHAPKWNQVGRVCFHLAENKQNPDRPFAFLATYSTGFGSTGKLKHLPLRKALEQYAGARNKAALVKLLTPVQQASERCE
;
A
#
# COMPACT_ATOMS: atom_id res chain seq x y z
N MET A 1 -8.72 47.62 8.85
CA MET A 1 -8.14 46.49 8.12
C MET A 1 -8.53 45.22 8.85
N PRO A 2 -9.38 44.34 8.29
CA PRO A 2 -9.76 43.13 9.01
C PRO A 2 -8.61 42.13 8.92
N ALA A 3 -8.26 41.55 10.07
CA ALA A 3 -7.31 40.47 10.18
C ALA A 3 -7.87 39.23 9.46
N THR A 4 -7.12 38.73 8.48
CA THR A 4 -7.39 37.46 7.83
C THR A 4 -7.22 36.35 8.85
N THR A 5 -8.32 35.88 9.43
CA THR A 5 -8.36 34.66 10.22
C THR A 5 -8.17 33.48 9.27
N THR A 6 -6.93 33.04 9.09
CA THR A 6 -6.61 31.77 8.44
C THR A 6 -7.15 30.64 9.32
N ASN A 7 -8.26 30.06 8.87
CA ASN A 7 -8.89 28.90 9.50
C ASN A 7 -7.98 27.67 9.23
N PRO A 8 -7.49 26.95 10.27
CA PRO A 8 -6.60 25.80 10.08
C PRO A 8 -7.26 24.60 9.37
N LYS A 9 -8.57 24.66 9.07
CA LYS A 9 -9.30 23.64 8.31
C LYS A 9 -9.09 23.72 6.80
N THR A 10 -8.72 24.88 6.26
CA THR A 10 -8.59 25.09 4.80
C THR A 10 -7.23 24.64 4.25
N ASP A 11 -6.25 24.39 5.13
CA ASP A 11 -4.87 24.06 4.77
C ASP A 11 -4.70 22.61 4.26
N GLN A 12 -5.82 21.91 4.07
CA GLN A 12 -5.84 20.46 3.93
C GLN A 12 -6.87 19.91 2.93
N SER A 13 -7.63 20.73 2.20
CA SER A 13 -8.56 20.23 1.19
C SER A 13 -7.83 19.49 0.06
N ILE A 14 -8.42 18.37 -0.38
CA ILE A 14 -8.04 17.67 -1.62
C ILE A 14 -9.21 17.84 -2.58
N ARG A 15 -8.93 18.32 -3.79
CA ARG A 15 -9.92 18.38 -4.87
C ARG A 15 -9.48 17.59 -6.10
N LEU A 16 -10.44 16.98 -6.78
CA LEU A 16 -10.25 16.38 -8.09
C LEU A 16 -10.43 17.46 -9.16
N THR A 17 -9.54 17.52 -10.16
CA THR A 17 -9.66 18.47 -11.26
C THR A 17 -10.26 17.81 -12.51
N PRO A 18 -10.77 18.61 -13.48
CA PRO A 18 -11.26 18.08 -14.76
C PRO A 18 -10.20 17.31 -15.56
N ASN A 19 -8.91 17.55 -15.29
CA ASN A 19 -7.79 16.93 -16.00
C ASN A 19 -7.34 15.61 -15.37
N ALA A 20 -8.17 14.98 -14.54
CA ALA A 20 -7.85 13.76 -13.80
C ALA A 20 -6.56 13.91 -12.95
N THR A 21 -6.43 15.03 -12.23
CA THR A 21 -5.36 15.25 -11.25
C THR A 21 -5.92 15.63 -9.89
N LEU A 22 -5.19 15.31 -8.83
CA LEU A 22 -5.52 15.77 -7.48
C LEU A 22 -4.79 17.09 -7.18
N ARG A 23 -5.41 17.99 -6.43
CA ARG A 23 -4.73 19.19 -5.92
C ARG A 23 -4.95 19.35 -4.43
N TRP A 24 -3.88 19.75 -3.75
CA TRP A 24 -3.86 20.17 -2.36
C TRP A 24 -3.70 21.70 -2.33
N ASP A 25 -4.50 22.40 -1.53
CA ASP A 25 -4.46 23.86 -1.50
C ASP A 25 -3.16 24.44 -0.91
N ALA A 26 -2.43 23.66 -0.11
CA ALA A 26 -1.25 24.09 0.64
C ALA A 26 0.07 23.48 0.13
N LEU A 27 0.04 22.71 -0.97
CA LEU A 27 1.19 21.95 -1.45
C LEU A 27 1.51 22.34 -2.90
N ASP A 28 2.62 23.05 -3.08
CA ASP A 28 3.26 23.19 -4.38
C ASP A 28 4.18 21.98 -4.59
N GLY A 29 3.87 21.17 -5.60
CA GLY A 29 4.61 19.95 -5.89
C GLY A 29 3.84 19.01 -6.82
N ASP A 30 4.45 17.85 -7.09
CA ASP A 30 3.80 16.80 -7.86
C ASP A 30 2.65 16.18 -7.05
N TRP A 31 1.44 16.23 -7.60
CA TRP A 31 0.26 15.68 -6.94
C TRP A 31 0.36 14.18 -6.72
N ARG A 32 1.12 13.46 -7.56
CA ARG A 32 1.35 12.00 -7.46
C ARG A 32 2.17 11.70 -6.22
N GLU A 33 3.20 12.49 -5.98
CA GLU A 33 4.01 12.41 -4.77
C GLU A 33 3.19 12.72 -3.52
N ALA A 34 2.40 13.81 -3.54
CA ALA A 34 1.54 14.17 -2.42
C ALA A 34 0.52 13.06 -2.10
N TRP A 35 -0.05 12.44 -3.14
CA TRP A 35 -0.97 11.33 -3.00
C TRP A 35 -0.30 10.08 -2.44
N PHE A 36 0.90 9.74 -2.91
CA PHE A 36 1.70 8.64 -2.38
C PHE A 36 2.02 8.86 -0.89
N ARG A 37 2.49 10.06 -0.52
CA ARG A 37 2.82 10.42 0.87
C ARG A 37 1.61 10.30 1.79
N LEU A 38 0.41 10.65 1.33
CA LEU A 38 -0.82 10.53 2.10
C LEU A 38 -1.05 9.10 2.64
N ALA A 39 -0.75 8.08 1.83
CA ALA A 39 -0.78 6.68 2.25
C ALA A 39 0.47 6.27 3.03
N ALA A 40 1.65 6.71 2.59
CA ALA A 40 2.93 6.37 3.20
C ALA A 40 3.02 6.76 4.69
N GLU A 41 2.51 7.94 5.05
CA GLU A 41 2.50 8.43 6.43
C GLU A 41 1.61 7.58 7.36
N LYS A 42 0.60 6.90 6.79
CA LYS A 42 -0.40 6.07 7.48
C LYS A 42 -1.03 6.76 8.70
N ARG A 43 -1.31 8.07 8.58
CA ARG A 43 -2.01 8.86 9.60
C ARG A 43 -3.51 8.57 9.54
N ASN A 44 -4.18 8.52 10.68
CA ASN A 44 -5.64 8.40 10.71
C ASN A 44 -6.27 9.71 10.20
N GLN A 45 -7.05 9.64 9.13
CA GLN A 45 -7.68 10.80 8.52
C GLN A 45 -9.11 10.95 9.04
N ALA A 46 -9.38 12.07 9.71
CA ALA A 46 -10.73 12.41 10.17
C ALA A 46 -11.63 12.93 9.04
N GLU A 47 -11.03 13.53 8.02
CA GLU A 47 -11.76 14.11 6.89
C GLU A 47 -12.08 13.02 5.83
N PRO A 48 -13.35 12.86 5.42
CA PRO A 48 -13.77 11.75 4.54
C PRO A 48 -13.06 11.70 3.19
N THR A 49 -12.81 12.84 2.54
CA THR A 49 -12.18 12.94 1.22
C THR A 49 -10.73 12.48 1.28
N ARG A 50 -9.97 12.94 2.26
CA ARG A 50 -8.62 12.47 2.57
C ARG A 50 -8.59 11.00 2.87
N ARG A 51 -9.53 10.51 3.68
CA ARG A 51 -9.62 9.07 4.00
C ARG A 51 -9.89 8.25 2.75
N TYR A 52 -10.76 8.74 1.85
CA TYR A 52 -11.07 8.10 0.58
C TYR A 52 -9.82 8.01 -0.33
N TRP A 53 -9.15 9.13 -0.57
CA TRP A 53 -7.93 9.16 -1.39
C TRP A 53 -6.77 8.39 -0.75
N GLN A 54 -6.62 8.47 0.58
CA GLN A 54 -5.66 7.66 1.32
C GLN A 54 -5.93 6.17 1.11
N ALA A 55 -7.17 5.71 1.25
CA ALA A 55 -7.52 4.30 1.09
C ALA A 55 -7.20 3.76 -0.31
N ILE A 56 -7.33 4.57 -1.36
CA ILE A 56 -6.96 4.18 -2.73
C ILE A 56 -5.44 4.07 -2.86
N ALA A 57 -4.69 5.07 -2.41
CA ALA A 57 -3.22 5.04 -2.43
C ALA A 57 -2.67 3.90 -1.54
N GLU A 58 -3.33 3.58 -0.41
CA GLU A 58 -2.97 2.44 0.43
C GLU A 58 -3.14 1.10 -0.30
N ARG A 59 -4.14 0.95 -1.16
CA ARG A 59 -4.28 -0.24 -2.01
C ARG A 59 -3.11 -0.35 -2.99
N TYR A 60 -2.71 0.78 -3.59
CA TYR A 60 -1.54 0.84 -4.46
C TYR A 60 -0.25 0.44 -3.71
N LEU A 61 0.05 1.10 -2.58
CA LEU A 61 1.23 0.76 -1.76
C LEU A 61 1.20 -0.69 -1.28
N THR A 62 0.03 -1.22 -0.91
CA THR A 62 -0.10 -2.63 -0.55
C THR A 62 0.34 -3.52 -1.71
N ARG A 63 -0.21 -3.31 -2.91
CA ARG A 63 0.15 -4.10 -4.10
C ARG A 63 1.65 -3.97 -4.43
N LEU A 64 2.20 -2.76 -4.34
CA LEU A 64 3.62 -2.45 -4.54
C LEU A 64 4.51 -3.23 -3.56
N CYS A 65 4.21 -3.21 -2.26
CA CYS A 65 4.99 -3.95 -1.25
C CYS A 65 4.88 -5.47 -1.38
N HIS A 66 3.87 -5.97 -2.08
CA HIS A 66 3.76 -7.39 -2.36
C HIS A 66 4.61 -7.82 -3.56
N ILE A 67 5.21 -6.90 -4.34
CA ILE A 67 6.14 -7.26 -5.42
C ILE A 67 7.41 -7.90 -4.83
N PRO A 68 7.87 -9.05 -5.33
CA PRO A 68 9.10 -9.68 -4.83
C PRO A 68 10.29 -8.79 -5.18
N ALA A 69 11.29 -8.73 -4.29
CA ALA A 69 12.48 -7.89 -4.50
C ALA A 69 13.28 -8.26 -5.77
N GLN A 70 13.09 -9.48 -6.31
CA GLN A 70 13.77 -9.99 -7.49
C GLN A 70 12.91 -9.92 -8.76
N ALA A 71 11.73 -9.30 -8.73
CA ALA A 71 10.95 -9.12 -9.94
C ALA A 71 11.68 -8.21 -10.93
N GLU A 72 11.78 -8.67 -12.18
CA GLU A 72 12.38 -7.91 -13.29
C GLU A 72 11.57 -6.65 -13.64
N SER A 73 10.29 -6.63 -13.26
CA SER A 73 9.40 -5.50 -13.50
C SER A 73 8.56 -5.15 -12.27
N LEU A 74 8.31 -3.86 -12.11
CA LEU A 74 7.36 -3.32 -11.14
C LEU A 74 5.95 -3.42 -11.75
N ASP A 75 5.35 -4.60 -11.64
CA ASP A 75 3.94 -4.80 -11.98
C ASP A 75 3.06 -4.78 -10.72
N VAL A 76 2.46 -3.63 -10.47
CA VAL A 76 1.51 -3.42 -9.37
C VAL A 76 0.12 -3.96 -9.74
N GLY A 77 -0.18 -4.12 -11.04
CA GLY A 77 -1.50 -4.41 -11.57
C GLY A 77 -2.51 -3.26 -11.40
N PHE A 78 -3.42 -3.13 -12.36
CA PHE A 78 -4.46 -2.09 -12.34
C PHE A 78 -5.66 -2.46 -11.45
N LEU A 79 -6.42 -1.44 -11.03
CA LEU A 79 -7.74 -1.66 -10.46
C LEU A 79 -8.67 -2.27 -11.52
N THR A 80 -9.31 -3.39 -11.20
CA THR A 80 -10.32 -4.00 -12.06
C THR A 80 -11.51 -3.06 -12.27
N PRO A 81 -12.30 -3.21 -13.34
CA PRO A 81 -13.51 -2.40 -13.53
C PRO A 81 -14.42 -2.42 -12.29
N ALA A 82 -14.69 -3.60 -11.73
CA ALA A 82 -15.51 -3.74 -10.53
C ALA A 82 -14.93 -3.03 -9.29
N GLU A 83 -13.61 -3.04 -9.10
CA GLU A 83 -12.97 -2.28 -8.01
C GLU A 83 -13.13 -0.78 -8.21
N ARG A 84 -13.00 -0.29 -9.44
CA ARG A 84 -13.15 1.13 -9.78
C ARG A 84 -14.60 1.58 -9.58
N ASP A 85 -15.56 0.81 -10.07
CA ASP A 85 -16.98 1.15 -9.94
C ASP A 85 -17.41 1.18 -8.46
N ALA A 86 -16.93 0.23 -7.66
CA ALA A 86 -17.16 0.23 -6.21
C ALA A 86 -16.56 1.47 -5.52
N LEU A 87 -15.37 1.92 -5.96
CA LEU A 87 -14.74 3.14 -5.43
C LEU A 87 -15.56 4.37 -5.79
N VAL A 88 -15.98 4.51 -7.05
CA VAL A 88 -16.85 5.61 -7.51
C VAL A 88 -18.12 5.70 -6.67
N LEU A 89 -18.81 4.57 -6.45
CA LEU A 89 -20.04 4.51 -5.64
C LEU A 89 -19.82 4.83 -4.15
N SER A 90 -18.61 4.63 -3.65
CA SER A 90 -18.25 4.87 -2.24
C SER A 90 -17.68 6.26 -1.97
N ALA A 91 -17.54 7.09 -3.00
CA ALA A 91 -16.91 8.40 -2.88
C ALA A 91 -17.72 9.33 -1.95
N PRO A 92 -17.08 10.00 -0.98
CA PRO A 92 -17.77 11.00 -0.17
C PRO A 92 -18.09 12.24 -1.02
N PRO A 93 -19.03 13.09 -0.58
CA PRO A 93 -19.19 14.42 -1.15
C PRO A 93 -17.85 15.18 -1.08
N MET A 94 -17.30 15.57 -2.23
CA MET A 94 -16.00 16.21 -2.35
C MET A 94 -15.98 17.19 -3.53
N GLU A 95 -15.09 18.19 -3.46
CA GLU A 95 -14.86 19.09 -4.60
C GLU A 95 -14.30 18.34 -5.81
N GLY A 96 -14.93 18.56 -6.96
CA GLY A 96 -14.59 17.87 -8.20
C GLY A 96 -15.08 16.43 -8.26
N GLY A 97 -15.93 15.99 -7.32
CA GLY A 97 -16.53 14.67 -7.33
C GLY A 97 -17.35 14.38 -8.60
N GLU A 98 -17.87 15.40 -9.27
CA GLU A 98 -18.55 15.30 -10.56
C GLU A 98 -17.66 14.78 -11.70
N TYR A 99 -16.34 14.90 -11.56
CA TYR A 99 -15.37 14.38 -12.52
C TYR A 99 -14.97 12.93 -12.21
N LEU A 100 -15.37 12.38 -11.05
CA LEU A 100 -14.98 11.05 -10.66
C LEU A 100 -15.72 10.00 -11.50
N SER A 101 -14.96 9.23 -12.27
CA SER A 101 -15.46 8.08 -13.03
C SER A 101 -14.51 6.88 -12.91
N SER A 102 -14.96 5.73 -13.43
CA SER A 102 -14.13 4.53 -13.54
C SER A 102 -12.87 4.81 -14.37
N GLU A 103 -12.99 5.56 -15.46
CA GLU A 103 -11.91 5.98 -16.34
C GLU A 103 -10.94 6.91 -15.61
N VAL A 104 -11.44 7.92 -14.89
CA VAL A 104 -10.60 8.86 -14.13
C VAL A 104 -9.81 8.15 -13.04
N LEU A 105 -10.41 7.18 -12.33
CA LEU A 105 -9.66 6.36 -11.37
C LEU A 105 -8.55 5.53 -12.03
N HIS A 106 -8.75 5.05 -13.25
CA HIS A 106 -7.70 4.35 -13.98
C HIS A 106 -6.58 5.30 -14.39
N LEU A 107 -6.91 6.49 -14.91
CA LEU A 107 -5.91 7.51 -15.25
C LEU A 107 -5.07 7.93 -14.04
N LEU A 108 -5.74 8.21 -12.90
CA LEU A 108 -5.06 8.55 -11.65
C LEU A 108 -4.12 7.43 -11.20
N TRP A 109 -4.59 6.18 -11.22
CA TRP A 109 -3.78 5.02 -10.85
C TRP A 109 -2.57 4.84 -11.77
N THR A 110 -2.75 4.96 -13.09
CA THR A 110 -1.67 4.86 -14.07
C THR A 110 -0.64 5.96 -13.86
N ALA A 111 -1.08 7.21 -13.65
CA ALA A 111 -0.16 8.31 -13.41
C ALA A 111 0.65 8.13 -12.12
N LEU A 112 0.04 7.60 -11.05
CA LEU A 112 0.74 7.24 -9.81
C LEU A 112 1.75 6.10 -10.06
N ASP A 113 1.38 5.09 -10.83
CA ASP A 113 2.24 3.95 -11.18
C ASP A 113 3.47 4.38 -11.98
N GLU A 114 3.28 5.24 -12.98
CA GLU A 114 4.36 5.84 -13.77
C GLU A 114 5.32 6.64 -12.89
N TRP A 115 4.79 7.52 -12.02
CA TRP A 115 5.63 8.30 -11.11
C TRP A 115 6.43 7.41 -10.15
N VAL A 116 5.83 6.35 -9.59
CA VAL A 116 6.59 5.41 -8.72
C VAL A 116 7.66 4.67 -9.51
N LYS A 117 7.40 4.25 -10.74
CA LYS A 117 8.41 3.60 -11.60
C LYS A 117 9.59 4.53 -11.89
N GLU A 118 9.32 5.80 -12.17
CA GLU A 118 10.35 6.84 -12.33
C GLU A 118 11.20 6.97 -11.05
N GLN A 119 10.55 7.09 -9.89
CA GLN A 119 11.27 7.23 -8.61
C GLN A 119 12.08 5.97 -8.23
N VAL A 120 11.54 4.77 -8.47
CA VAL A 120 12.27 3.53 -8.19
C VAL A 120 13.48 3.39 -9.11
N PHE A 121 13.34 3.78 -10.38
CA PHE A 121 14.45 3.82 -11.34
C PHE A 121 15.60 4.70 -10.83
N GLU A 122 15.29 5.88 -10.25
CA GLU A 122 16.30 6.76 -9.64
C GLU A 122 16.99 6.13 -8.42
N THR A 123 16.28 5.36 -7.61
CA THR A 123 16.84 4.68 -6.41
C THR A 123 17.48 3.33 -6.70
N ALA A 124 17.40 2.81 -7.94
CA ALA A 124 17.81 1.48 -8.40
C ALA A 124 17.07 0.27 -7.77
N LEU A 125 16.68 0.33 -6.49
CA LEU A 125 16.00 -0.75 -5.78
C LEU A 125 14.69 -0.30 -5.16
N LEU A 126 13.64 -1.13 -5.29
CA LEU A 126 12.34 -0.89 -4.66
C LEU A 126 12.44 -0.82 -3.13
N SER A 127 13.35 -1.59 -2.52
CA SER A 127 13.61 -1.52 -1.07
C SER A 127 14.03 -0.14 -0.62
N ASP A 128 14.90 0.50 -1.39
CA ASP A 128 15.54 1.76 -1.05
C ASP A 128 14.54 2.91 -1.25
N PHE A 129 13.73 2.82 -2.32
CA PHE A 129 12.56 3.68 -2.51
C PHE A 129 11.59 3.59 -1.33
N LEU A 130 11.19 2.37 -0.93
CA LEU A 130 10.26 2.17 0.17
C LEU A 130 10.84 2.64 1.51
N GLU A 131 12.14 2.43 1.76
CA GLU A 131 12.79 2.92 2.98
C GLU A 131 12.80 4.44 3.05
N ARG A 132 13.05 5.12 1.92
CA ARG A 132 13.07 6.58 1.84
C ARG A 132 11.68 7.20 1.87
N HIS A 133 10.72 6.67 1.11
CA HIS A 133 9.42 7.31 0.87
C HIS A 133 8.27 6.71 1.69
N ALA A 134 8.37 5.45 2.14
CA ALA A 134 7.31 4.77 2.88
C ALA A 134 7.85 3.77 3.92
N PRO A 135 8.72 4.18 4.88
CA PRO A 135 9.45 3.26 5.75
C PRO A 135 8.55 2.33 6.58
N LYS A 136 7.36 2.79 6.98
CA LYS A 136 6.36 1.97 7.69
C LYS A 136 5.88 0.78 6.86
N TRP A 137 5.88 0.90 5.55
CA TRP A 137 5.37 -0.09 4.60
C TRP A 137 6.40 -1.16 4.24
N ASN A 138 7.67 -0.98 4.59
CA ASN A 138 8.75 -1.93 4.28
C ASN A 138 8.51 -3.33 4.88
N GLN A 139 7.69 -3.45 5.93
CA GLN A 139 7.33 -4.74 6.54
C GLN A 139 6.12 -5.44 5.88
N VAL A 140 5.37 -4.75 5.02
CA VAL A 140 4.22 -5.33 4.30
C VAL A 140 4.73 -6.30 3.22
N GLY A 141 4.04 -7.42 3.03
CA GLY A 141 4.42 -8.43 2.04
C GLY A 141 5.56 -9.35 2.49
N ARG A 142 6.08 -9.22 3.72
CA ARG A 142 7.18 -10.05 4.24
C ARG A 142 6.68 -11.25 5.04
N VAL A 143 7.45 -12.34 4.95
CA VAL A 143 7.34 -13.51 5.83
C VAL A 143 8.32 -13.32 7.00
N CYS A 144 7.82 -13.42 8.23
CA CYS A 144 8.61 -13.34 9.45
C CYS A 144 8.63 -14.70 10.16
N PHE A 145 9.82 -15.19 10.50
CA PHE A 145 10.02 -16.37 11.34
C PHE A 145 10.30 -15.93 12.77
N HIS A 146 9.45 -16.37 13.69
CA HIS A 146 9.58 -16.13 15.12
C HIS A 146 10.09 -17.41 15.77
N LEU A 147 11.06 -17.29 16.66
CA LEU A 147 11.52 -18.38 17.51
C LEU A 147 10.88 -18.23 18.88
N ALA A 148 10.09 -19.22 19.29
CA ALA A 148 9.39 -19.25 20.57
C ALA A 148 9.97 -20.34 21.46
N GLU A 149 10.17 -20.05 22.75
CA GLU A 149 10.59 -21.05 23.73
C GLU A 149 9.44 -22.04 24.00
N ASN A 150 9.76 -23.33 23.96
CA ASN A 150 8.84 -24.42 24.25
C ASN A 150 9.27 -25.14 25.54
N LYS A 151 8.83 -24.57 26.68
CA LYS A 151 9.10 -25.11 28.02
C LYS A 151 8.49 -26.49 28.28
N GLN A 152 7.61 -26.96 27.41
CA GLN A 152 6.89 -28.22 27.55
C GLN A 152 7.64 -29.41 26.93
N ASN A 153 8.64 -29.18 26.09
CA ASN A 153 9.43 -30.23 25.48
C ASN A 153 10.93 -29.94 25.64
N PRO A 154 11.60 -30.55 26.63
CA PRO A 154 13.02 -30.37 26.87
C PRO A 154 13.90 -30.77 25.68
N ASP A 155 13.47 -31.75 24.88
CA ASP A 155 14.20 -32.22 23.68
C ASP A 155 14.01 -31.28 22.48
N ARG A 156 12.99 -30.41 22.51
CA ARG A 156 12.71 -29.37 21.51
C ARG A 156 12.38 -28.05 22.22
N PRO A 157 13.38 -27.40 22.83
CA PRO A 157 13.17 -26.25 23.70
C PRO A 157 12.76 -24.98 22.94
N PHE A 158 12.76 -25.01 21.60
CA PHE A 158 12.28 -23.93 20.76
C PHE A 158 11.35 -24.44 19.65
N ALA A 159 10.42 -23.59 19.24
CA ALA A 159 9.50 -23.79 18.13
C ALA A 159 9.54 -22.59 17.18
N PHE A 160 9.48 -22.86 15.88
CA PHE A 160 9.36 -21.81 14.86
C PHE A 160 7.89 -21.52 14.54
N LEU A 161 7.55 -20.24 14.51
CA LEU A 161 6.27 -19.74 14.00
C LEU A 161 6.53 -18.82 12.81
N ALA A 162 5.94 -19.13 11.66
CA ALA A 162 5.97 -18.25 10.50
C ALA A 162 4.69 -17.42 10.39
N THR A 163 4.84 -16.11 10.19
CA THR A 163 3.74 -15.16 9.96
C THR A 163 3.96 -14.38 8.67
N TYR A 164 2.88 -13.92 8.06
CA TYR A 164 2.87 -13.08 6.87
C TYR A 164 2.16 -11.76 7.12
N SER A 165 2.79 -10.66 6.72
CA SER A 165 2.25 -9.31 6.88
C SER A 165 1.44 -8.89 5.65
N THR A 166 0.10 -8.88 5.74
CA THR A 166 -0.77 -8.60 4.58
C THR A 166 -0.98 -7.11 4.29
N GLY A 167 -0.49 -6.22 5.14
CA GLY A 167 -0.78 -4.77 5.09
C GLY A 167 -1.21 -4.25 6.46
N PHE A 168 -1.87 -3.09 6.51
CA PHE A 168 -2.32 -2.48 7.75
C PHE A 168 -3.80 -2.79 8.05
N GLY A 169 -4.12 -3.01 9.33
CA GLY A 169 -5.50 -3.11 9.81
C GLY A 169 -6.18 -1.75 9.99
N SER A 170 -7.46 -1.76 10.38
CA SER A 170 -8.27 -0.55 10.63
C SER A 170 -7.70 0.36 11.73
N THR A 171 -6.88 -0.19 12.62
CA THR A 171 -6.20 0.54 13.72
C THR A 171 -4.83 1.08 13.33
N GLY A 172 -4.41 0.93 12.06
CA GLY A 172 -3.09 1.38 11.58
C GLY A 172 -1.92 0.51 12.04
N LYS A 173 -2.17 -0.63 12.71
CA LYS A 173 -1.15 -1.63 13.02
C LYS A 173 -0.97 -2.61 11.87
N LEU A 174 0.26 -3.11 11.70
CA LEU A 174 0.55 -4.15 10.72
C LEU A 174 -0.26 -5.41 11.04
N LYS A 175 -0.96 -5.94 10.04
CA LYS A 175 -1.78 -7.13 10.15
C LYS A 175 -0.94 -8.35 9.80
N HIS A 176 -0.61 -9.13 10.83
CA HIS A 176 0.06 -10.41 10.69
C HIS A 176 -0.98 -11.53 10.66
N LEU A 177 -0.83 -12.44 9.70
CA LEU A 177 -1.56 -13.70 9.65
C LEU A 177 -0.57 -14.86 9.81
N PRO A 178 -0.93 -15.93 10.52
CA PRO A 178 -0.14 -17.17 10.50
C PRO A 178 0.06 -17.61 9.05
N LEU A 179 1.29 -18.00 8.69
CA LEU A 179 1.62 -18.38 7.30
C LEU A 179 0.68 -19.49 6.80
N ARG A 180 0.32 -20.44 7.67
CA ARG A 180 -0.68 -21.48 7.42
C ARG A 180 -1.99 -20.94 6.85
N LYS A 181 -2.55 -19.86 7.41
CA LYS A 181 -3.80 -19.28 6.93
C LYS A 181 -3.66 -18.67 5.54
N ALA A 182 -2.51 -18.06 5.26
CA ALA A 182 -2.21 -17.55 3.92
C ALA A 182 -2.14 -18.70 2.90
N LEU A 183 -1.48 -19.82 3.26
CA LEU A 183 -1.42 -21.02 2.42
C LEU A 183 -2.83 -21.60 2.14
N GLU A 184 -3.66 -21.75 3.17
CA GLU A 184 -5.04 -22.24 3.05
C GLU A 184 -5.88 -21.35 2.12
N GLN A 185 -5.76 -20.03 2.25
CA GLN A 185 -6.48 -19.07 1.43
C GLN A 185 -6.06 -19.11 -0.04
N TYR A 186 -4.75 -19.14 -0.33
CA TYR A 186 -4.26 -19.16 -1.71
C TYR A 186 -4.44 -20.52 -2.38
N ALA A 187 -4.29 -21.62 -1.62
CA ALA A 187 -4.58 -22.96 -2.12
C ALA A 187 -6.07 -23.16 -2.42
N GLY A 188 -6.95 -22.70 -1.52
CA GLY A 188 -8.40 -22.78 -1.70
C GLY A 188 -8.93 -21.92 -2.86
N ALA A 189 -8.34 -20.74 -3.08
CA ALA A 189 -8.70 -19.87 -4.19
C ALA A 189 -8.05 -20.26 -5.54
N ARG A 190 -7.29 -21.36 -5.60
CA ARG A 190 -6.42 -21.76 -6.73
C ARG A 190 -5.49 -20.64 -7.22
N ASN A 191 -5.13 -19.71 -6.33
CA ASN A 191 -4.29 -18.56 -6.65
C ASN A 191 -2.81 -18.94 -6.50
N LYS A 192 -2.35 -19.81 -7.41
CA LYS A 192 -0.98 -20.32 -7.43
C LYS A 192 0.06 -19.20 -7.57
N ALA A 193 -0.25 -18.15 -8.32
CA ALA A 193 0.65 -17.02 -8.51
C ALA A 193 0.94 -16.29 -7.18
N ALA A 194 -0.08 -15.98 -6.38
CA ALA A 194 0.11 -15.34 -5.08
C ALA A 194 0.86 -16.25 -4.08
N LEU A 195 0.61 -17.56 -4.13
CA LEU A 195 1.32 -18.54 -3.31
C LEU A 195 2.82 -18.61 -3.63
N VAL A 196 3.16 -18.66 -4.93
CA VAL A 196 4.56 -18.63 -5.38
C VAL A 196 5.22 -17.33 -4.91
N LYS A 197 4.58 -16.18 -5.16
CA LYS A 197 5.06 -14.85 -4.73
C LYS A 197 5.39 -14.80 -3.24
N LEU A 198 4.56 -15.44 -2.41
CA LEU A 198 4.73 -15.51 -0.96
C LEU A 198 5.93 -16.37 -0.51
N LEU A 199 6.16 -17.50 -1.18
CA LEU A 199 7.14 -18.51 -0.76
C LEU A 199 8.50 -18.40 -1.46
N THR A 200 8.58 -17.73 -2.61
CA THR A 200 9.84 -17.53 -3.34
C THR A 200 10.97 -16.98 -2.45
N PRO A 201 10.75 -15.94 -1.60
CA PRO A 201 11.83 -15.44 -0.74
C PRO A 201 12.32 -16.48 0.29
N VAL A 202 11.43 -17.33 0.78
CA VAL A 202 11.76 -18.39 1.76
C VAL A 202 12.59 -19.48 1.10
N GLN A 203 12.17 -19.93 -0.09
CA GLN A 203 12.92 -20.92 -0.86
C GLN A 203 14.33 -20.41 -1.16
N GLN A 204 14.46 -19.17 -1.64
CA GLN A 204 15.76 -18.59 -1.96
C GLN A 204 16.67 -18.45 -0.74
N ALA A 205 16.11 -18.09 0.42
CA ALA A 205 16.88 -18.06 1.66
C ALA A 205 17.38 -19.47 2.01
N SER A 206 16.53 -20.50 1.85
CA SER A 206 16.92 -21.89 2.13
C SER A 206 18.04 -22.41 1.20
N GLU A 207 18.08 -21.97 -0.06
CA GLU A 207 19.14 -22.33 -1.01
C GLU A 207 20.50 -21.70 -0.66
N ARG A 208 20.52 -20.69 0.21
CA ARG A 208 21.73 -19.97 0.66
C ARG A 208 22.12 -20.29 2.11
N CYS A 209 21.29 -21.04 2.83
CA CYS A 209 21.59 -21.50 4.18
C CYS A 209 22.28 -22.87 4.09
N GLU A 210 23.60 -22.88 4.34
CA GLU A 210 24.37 -24.09 4.64
C GLU A 210 24.23 -24.49 6.11
#